data_AF-A0A356NL11-F1
#
_entry.id   AF-A0A356NL11-F1
#
_cell.length_a   1.000
_cell.length_b   1.000
_cell.length_c   1.000
_cell.angle_alpha   90.00
_cell.angle_beta   90.00
_cell.angle_gamma   90.00
#
_symmetry.space_group_name_H-M   'P 1'
#
loop_
_entity.id
_entity.type
_entity.pdbx_description
1 polymer ?
#
loop_
_entity_poly.entity_id
_entity_poly.type
_entity_poly.pdbx_seq_one_letter_code
_entity_poly.pdbx_strand_id
1 'polypeptide(L)'
;GGTMLITADHGNAELMQGPDGQAWTAHTTNPVPCILVEGEQRKLPGHGNDISLREDGGLADIAPTLLQILNLEQPAAMTGRSLIEPVSNVDPSPLSARLPLPV
;
A
#
# COMPACT_ATOMS: atom_id res chain seq x y z
N GLY A 1 13.51 -13.17 -6.85
CA GLY A 1 13.19 -12.19 -5.80
C GLY A 1 11.81 -12.42 -5.22
N GLY A 2 11.44 -11.69 -4.17
CA GLY A 2 10.12 -11.74 -3.52
C GLY A 2 9.58 -10.33 -3.26
N THR A 3 8.35 -10.29 -2.72
CA THR A 3 7.67 -9.06 -2.30
C THR A 3 7.38 -9.17 -0.81
N MET A 4 7.57 -8.10 -0.06
CA MET A 4 7.31 -8.03 1.37
C MET A 4 6.27 -6.94 1.64
N LEU A 5 5.28 -7.27 2.48
CA LEU A 5 4.32 -6.31 3.01
C LEU A 5 4.53 -6.25 4.53
N ILE A 6 4.92 -5.09 5.04
CA ILE A 6 5.18 -4.87 6.47
C ILE A 6 4.04 -4.03 7.04
N THR A 7 3.40 -4.52 8.10
CA THR A 7 2.32 -3.83 8.79
C THR A 7 2.23 -4.25 10.26
N ALA A 8 1.27 -3.72 10.99
CA ALA A 8 0.93 -4.11 12.36
C ALA A 8 -0.59 -4.33 12.49
N ASP A 9 -1.03 -5.03 13.52
CA ASP A 9 -2.45 -5.26 13.82
C ASP A 9 -3.05 -4.12 14.66
N HIS A 10 -2.24 -3.44 15.48
CA HIS A 10 -2.66 -2.27 16.24
C HIS A 10 -1.46 -1.42 16.69
N GLY A 11 -1.74 -0.26 17.29
CA GLY A 11 -0.75 0.54 18.03
C GLY A 11 -0.59 0.08 19.48
N ASN A 12 0.59 0.29 20.05
CA ASN A 12 0.92 0.06 21.46
C ASN A 12 2.23 0.79 21.81
N ALA A 13 3.34 0.30 21.26
CA ALA A 13 4.70 0.70 21.66
C ALA A 13 5.05 2.18 21.37
N GLU A 14 4.28 2.85 20.52
CA GLU A 14 4.44 4.27 20.25
C GLU A 14 3.93 5.17 21.38
N LEU A 15 3.11 4.65 22.31
CA LEU A 15 2.63 5.36 23.49
C LEU A 15 2.84 4.52 24.75
N MET A 16 3.98 4.71 25.40
CA MET A 16 4.35 3.95 26.61
C MET A 16 4.05 4.71 27.92
N GLN A 17 3.75 6.00 27.85
CA GLN A 17 3.49 6.86 29.01
C GLN A 17 2.32 7.80 28.73
N GLY A 18 1.38 7.89 29.67
CA GLY A 18 0.22 8.78 29.58
C GLY A 18 0.56 10.25 29.88
N PRO A 19 -0.39 11.18 29.64
CA PRO A 19 -0.22 12.60 29.93
C PRO A 19 0.01 12.91 31.43
N ASP A 20 -0.40 12.01 32.31
CA ASP A 20 -0.21 12.05 33.77
C ASP A 20 1.16 11.50 34.21
N GLY A 21 1.99 11.05 33.27
CA GLY A 21 3.30 10.45 33.53
C GLY A 21 3.24 8.98 33.97
N GLN A 22 2.06 8.37 34.01
CA GLN A 22 1.92 6.95 34.38
C GLN A 22 2.18 6.04 33.18
N ALA A 23 2.53 4.79 33.44
CA ALA A 23 2.74 3.79 32.39
C ALA A 23 1.44 3.54 31.62
N TRP A 24 1.51 3.60 30.29
CA TRP A 24 0.41 3.25 29.41
C TRP A 24 0.54 1.78 28.99
N THR A 25 -0.46 0.97 29.33
CA THR A 25 -0.42 -0.50 29.13
C THR A 25 -1.45 -0.99 28.11
N ALA A 26 -2.28 -0.10 27.59
CA ALA A 26 -3.33 -0.41 26.62
C ALA A 26 -2.85 -0.19 25.18
N HIS A 27 -3.58 -0.76 24.22
CA HIS A 27 -3.40 -0.43 22.81
C HIS A 27 -3.82 1.02 22.53
N THR A 28 -3.38 1.56 21.40
CA THR A 28 -3.84 2.86 20.90
C THR A 28 -4.75 2.68 19.68
N THR A 29 -5.39 3.78 19.26
CA THR A 29 -6.14 3.86 18.00
C THR A 29 -5.34 4.56 16.90
N ASN A 30 -4.02 4.67 17.04
CA ASN A 30 -3.17 5.25 16.01
C ASN A 30 -3.16 4.37 14.76
N PRO A 31 -2.99 4.95 13.56
CA PRO A 31 -2.85 4.18 12.34
C PRO A 31 -1.58 3.32 12.38
N VAL A 32 -1.63 2.17 11.73
CA VAL A 32 -0.49 1.26 11.57
C VAL A 32 0.19 1.48 10.21
N PRO A 33 1.52 1.27 10.09
CA PRO A 33 2.18 1.39 8.81
C PRO A 33 1.71 0.28 7.85
N CYS A 34 1.76 0.56 6.55
CA CYS A 34 1.64 -0.45 5.50
C CYS A 34 2.70 -0.16 4.45
N ILE A 35 3.77 -0.97 4.45
CA ILE A 35 4.96 -0.74 3.61
C ILE A 35 5.08 -1.92 2.64
N LEU A 36 4.98 -1.61 1.35
CA LEU A 36 5.21 -2.57 0.28
C LEU A 36 6.66 -2.45 -0.22
N VAL A 37 7.40 -3.55 -0.17
CA VAL A 37 8.77 -3.65 -0.67
C VAL A 37 8.83 -4.69 -1.77
N GLU A 38 9.30 -4.30 -2.93
CA GLU A 38 9.48 -5.19 -4.08
C GLU A 38 10.94 -5.41 -4.42
N GLY A 39 11.30 -6.65 -4.73
CA GLY A 39 12.60 -6.93 -5.34
C GLY A 39 12.67 -6.46 -6.80
N GLU A 40 13.83 -6.00 -7.24
CA GLU A 40 14.05 -5.52 -8.63
C GLU A 40 13.60 -6.52 -9.69
N GLN A 41 13.78 -7.82 -9.44
CA GLN A 41 13.45 -8.90 -10.37
C GLN A 41 11.99 -9.38 -10.29
N ARG A 42 11.20 -8.89 -9.33
CA ARG A 42 9.80 -9.30 -9.14
C ARG A 42 8.96 -8.07 -8.79
N LYS A 43 8.53 -7.38 -9.85
CA LYS A 43 7.62 -6.24 -9.81
C LYS A 43 6.18 -6.68 -10.02
N LEU A 44 5.24 -5.95 -9.44
CA LEU A 44 3.82 -6.05 -9.74
C LEU A 44 3.59 -5.78 -11.25
N PRO A 45 2.98 -6.72 -11.98
CA PRO A 45 2.72 -6.54 -13.41
C PRO A 45 1.90 -5.27 -13.67
N GLY A 46 2.37 -4.46 -14.62
CA GLY A 46 1.69 -3.22 -15.03
C GLY A 46 2.12 -1.96 -14.30
N HIS A 47 2.75 -2.04 -13.11
CA HIS A 47 3.12 -0.87 -12.32
C HIS A 47 4.57 -0.39 -12.48
N GLY A 48 5.49 -1.29 -12.87
CA GLY A 48 6.90 -0.93 -13.01
C GLY A 48 7.50 -0.47 -11.67
N ASN A 49 8.00 0.76 -11.61
CA ASN A 49 8.50 1.39 -10.38
C ASN A 49 7.54 2.44 -9.80
N ASP A 50 6.34 2.57 -10.37
CA ASP A 50 5.34 3.58 -10.01
C ASP A 50 4.16 2.89 -9.29
N ILE A 51 4.41 2.45 -8.07
CA ILE A 51 3.40 1.83 -7.21
C ILE A 51 3.05 2.79 -6.09
N SER A 52 1.77 3.11 -6.02
CA SER A 52 1.18 3.87 -4.93
C SER A 52 0.18 3.00 -4.18
N LEU A 53 0.11 3.21 -2.87
CA LEU A 53 -0.92 2.62 -2.02
C LEU A 53 -2.00 3.66 -1.74
N ARG A 54 -3.25 3.23 -1.82
CA ARG A 54 -4.44 4.02 -1.58
C ARG A 54 -4.42 4.56 -0.14
N GLU A 55 -4.82 5.82 0.00
CA GLU A 55 -5.13 6.41 1.31
C GLU A 55 -6.42 5.82 1.91
N ASP A 56 -6.66 6.04 3.20
CA ASP A 56 -7.85 5.55 3.92
C ASP A 56 -8.05 4.01 3.84
N GLY A 57 -6.94 3.27 3.92
CA GLY A 57 -6.91 1.81 4.02
C GLY A 57 -7.18 1.28 5.42
N GLY A 58 -7.57 0.00 5.53
CA GLY A 58 -7.73 -0.68 6.81
C GLY A 58 -7.21 -2.13 6.80
N LEU A 59 -7.23 -2.80 7.95
CA LEU A 59 -6.70 -4.18 8.07
C LEU A 59 -7.43 -5.18 7.17
N ALA A 60 -8.73 -4.97 6.89
CA ALA A 60 -9.51 -5.80 5.97
C ALA A 60 -9.00 -5.75 4.52
N ASP A 61 -8.21 -4.74 4.17
CA ASP A 61 -7.66 -4.52 2.83
C ASP A 61 -6.34 -5.28 2.60
N ILE A 62 -5.68 -5.74 3.68
CA ILE A 62 -4.39 -6.44 3.60
C ILE A 62 -4.51 -7.75 2.82
N ALA A 63 -5.51 -8.58 3.13
CA ALA A 63 -5.68 -9.88 2.46
C ALA A 63 -6.01 -9.71 0.95
N PRO A 64 -6.97 -8.86 0.53
CA PRO A 64 -7.17 -8.50 -0.87
C PRO A 64 -5.90 -8.02 -1.58
N THR A 65 -5.08 -7.20 -0.90
CA THR A 65 -3.81 -6.70 -1.45
C THR A 65 -2.83 -7.83 -1.71
N LEU A 66 -2.69 -8.78 -0.77
CA LEU A 66 -1.83 -9.95 -0.95
C LEU A 66 -2.31 -10.85 -2.09
N LEU A 67 -3.62 -11.03 -2.26
CA LEU A 67 -4.17 -11.80 -3.38
C LEU A 67 -3.83 -11.15 -4.72
N GLN A 68 -3.94 -9.81 -4.83
CA GLN A 68 -3.50 -9.08 -6.03
C GLN A 68 -2.00 -9.27 -6.29
N ILE A 69 -1.14 -9.18 -5.27
CA ILE A 69 0.31 -9.40 -5.41
C ILE A 69 0.63 -10.82 -5.90
N LEU A 70 -0.12 -11.81 -5.44
CA LEU A 70 0.04 -13.20 -5.83
C LEU A 70 -0.66 -13.54 -7.15
N ASN A 71 -1.37 -12.59 -7.76
CA ASN A 71 -2.21 -12.78 -8.95
C ASN A 71 -3.25 -13.90 -8.75
N LEU A 72 -3.96 -13.85 -7.63
CA LEU A 72 -5.04 -14.77 -7.26
C LEU A 72 -6.38 -14.04 -7.23
N GLU A 73 -7.47 -14.76 -7.51
CA GLU A 73 -8.82 -14.20 -7.45
C GLU A 73 -9.25 -13.90 -6.01
N GLN A 74 -9.85 -12.73 -5.80
CA GLN A 74 -10.45 -12.36 -4.53
C GLN A 74 -11.83 -13.03 -4.38
N PRO A 75 -12.08 -13.80 -3.30
CA PRO A 75 -13.40 -14.38 -3.06
C PRO A 75 -14.42 -13.31 -2.67
N ALA A 76 -15.68 -13.51 -3.06
CA ALA A 76 -16.77 -12.55 -2.81
C ALA A 76 -17.04 -12.26 -1.33
N ALA A 77 -16.63 -13.14 -0.42
CA ALA A 77 -16.75 -12.93 1.02
C ALA A 77 -15.76 -11.88 1.58
N MET A 78 -14.65 -11.60 0.89
CA MET A 78 -13.74 -10.53 1.27
C MET A 78 -14.29 -9.20 0.80
N THR A 79 -14.82 -8.39 1.71
CA THR A 79 -15.40 -7.07 1.40
C THR A 79 -14.38 -5.93 1.36
N GLY A 80 -13.16 -6.18 1.86
CA GLY A 80 -12.03 -5.26 1.72
C GLY A 80 -11.62 -5.09 0.27
N ARG A 81 -10.83 -4.05 -0.02
CA ARG A 81 -10.35 -3.72 -1.35
C ARG A 81 -8.83 -3.61 -1.30
N SER A 82 -8.14 -4.09 -2.33
CA SER A 82 -6.68 -3.95 -2.39
C SER A 82 -6.25 -2.50 -2.19
N LEU A 83 -5.14 -2.33 -1.48
CA LEU A 83 -4.49 -1.05 -1.24
C LEU A 83 -3.69 -0.59 -2.45
N ILE A 84 -3.36 -1.45 -3.41
CA ILE A 84 -2.59 -1.05 -4.59
C ILE A 84 -3.48 -0.20 -5.50
N GLU A 85 -3.09 1.05 -5.74
CA GLU A 85 -3.82 1.92 -6.66
C GLU A 85 -3.63 1.45 -8.10
N PRO A 86 -4.69 1.42 -8.93
CA PRO A 86 -4.54 1.14 -10.35
C PRO A 86 -3.65 2.21 -10.97
N VAL A 87 -2.72 1.79 -11.82
CA VAL A 87 -1.86 2.72 -12.57
C VAL A 87 -2.78 3.65 -13.36
N SER A 88 -2.74 4.94 -13.05
CA SER A 88 -3.41 5.94 -13.88
C SER A 88 -2.73 5.90 -15.24
N ASN A 89 -3.41 5.36 -16.24
CA ASN A 89 -2.96 5.46 -17.62
C ASN A 89 -2.74 6.93 -17.94
N VAL A 90 -1.47 7.29 -18.08
CA VAL A 90 -0.89 8.25 -19.02
C VAL A 90 -1.80 9.41 -19.40
N ASP A 91 -1.33 10.63 -19.07
CA ASP A 91 -1.81 11.89 -19.65
C ASP A 91 -2.35 11.70 -21.09
N PRO A 92 -3.65 12.02 -21.35
CA PRO A 92 -4.33 11.73 -22.61
C PRO A 92 -3.82 12.57 -23.79
N SER A 93 -2.84 13.44 -23.56
CA SER A 93 -2.26 14.29 -24.59
C SER A 93 -1.62 13.46 -25.71
N PRO A 94 -1.85 13.84 -26.98
CA PRO A 94 -1.31 13.12 -28.13
C PRO A 94 0.23 13.10 -28.11
N LEU A 95 0.82 12.02 -28.61
CA LEU A 95 2.27 11.82 -28.72
C LEU A 95 3.02 12.99 -29.38
N SER A 96 2.34 13.80 -30.21
CA SER A 96 2.91 15.00 -30.83
C SER A 96 3.30 16.09 -29.82
N ALA A 97 2.71 16.10 -28.62
CA ALA A 97 3.05 17.05 -27.55
C ALA A 97 4.29 16.64 -26.74
N ARG A 98 4.87 15.45 -27.02
CA ARG A 98 5.98 14.86 -26.26
C ARG A 98 7.31 14.84 -27.02
N LEU A 99 7.36 15.37 -28.25
CA LEU A 99 8.62 15.53 -28.97
C LEU A 99 9.36 16.76 -28.40
N PRO A 100 10.64 16.66 -28.02
CA PRO A 100 11.43 17.83 -27.72
C PRO A 100 11.42 18.74 -28.95
N LEU A 101 11.11 20.02 -28.74
CA LEU A 101 11.18 21.01 -29.82
C LEU A 101 12.57 20.91 -30.47
N PRO A 102 12.66 20.86 -31.80
CA PRO A 102 13.94 20.85 -32.47
C PRO A 102 14.71 22.12 -32.06
N VAL A 103 15.95 21.90 -31.62
CA VAL A 103 16.92 22.95 -31.30
C VAL A 103 17.34 23.68 -32.58
#